data_AF-A0A357LZ00-F1
#
_entry.id   AF-A0A357LZ00-F1
#
_cell.length_a   1.000
_cell.length_b   1.000
_cell.length_c   1.000
_cell.angle_alpha   90.00
_cell.angle_beta   90.00
_cell.angle_gamma   90.00
#
_symmetry.space_group_name_H-M   'P 1'
#
loop_
_entity.id
_entity.type
_entity.pdbx_description
1 polymer ?
#
loop_
_entity_poly.entity_id
_entity_poly.type
_entity_poly.pdbx_seq_one_letter_code
_entity_poly.pdbx_strand_id
1 'polypeptide(L)' 'MTGLLIFLMIPAMVICMLNLGIGPFGHPSRVHLHQGFRQLPAHVRMPLLFVSTLILILGFTEIAGLTDLTETKT' A
#
# COMPACT_ATOMS: atom_id res chain seq x y z
N MET A 1 -11.99 -12.46 -7.50
CA MET A 1 -10.63 -12.19 -6.95
C MET A 1 -10.45 -10.73 -6.52
N THR A 2 -11.21 -9.81 -7.11
CA THR A 2 -11.23 -8.36 -6.86
C THR A 2 -11.44 -7.99 -5.38
N GLY A 3 -12.33 -8.67 -4.65
CA GLY A 3 -12.55 -8.41 -3.22
C GLY A 3 -11.32 -8.65 -2.33
N LEU A 4 -10.49 -9.64 -2.66
CA LEU A 4 -9.25 -9.92 -1.94
C LEU A 4 -8.18 -8.85 -2.25
N LEU A 5 -8.13 -8.39 -3.50
CA LEU A 5 -7.28 -7.29 -3.94
C LEU A 5 -7.61 -5.99 -3.19
N ILE A 6 -8.90 -5.63 -3.13
CA ILE A 6 -9.37 -4.45 -2.38
C ILE A 6 -9.03 -4.58 -0.88
N PHE A 7 -9.19 -5.78 -0.31
CA PHE A 7 -8.81 -6.03 1.09
C PHE A 7 -7.31 -5.83 1.33
N LEU A 8 -6.46 -6.22 0.37
CA LEU A 8 -5.00 -6.01 0.40
C LEU A 8 -4.59 -4.55 0.15
N MET A 9 -5.40 -3.76 -0.57
CA MET A 9 -5.12 -2.34 -0.82
C MET A 9 -5.16 -1.52 0.47
N ILE A 10 -6.01 -1.88 1.44
CA ILE A 10 -6.14 -1.15 2.71
C ILE A 10 -4.81 -1.15 3.49
N PRO A 11 -4.21 -2.29 3.86
CA PRO A 11 -2.92 -2.31 4.55
C PRO A 11 -1.78 -1.74 3.70
N ALA A 12 -1.82 -1.90 2.37
CA ALA A 12 -0.83 -1.30 1.47
C ALA A 12 -0.88 0.24 1.48
N MET A 13 -2.07 0.84 1.50
CA MET A 13 -2.26 2.27 1.67
C MET A 13 -1.76 2.75 3.04
N VAL A 14 -2.05 2.01 4.10
CA VAL A 14 -1.58 2.33 5.46
C VAL A 14 -0.06 2.35 5.51
N ILE A 15 0.62 1.38 4.89
CA ILE A 15 2.09 1.33 4.81
C ILE A 15 2.64 2.51 4.01
N CYS A 16 2.04 2.85 2.87
CA CYS A 16 2.43 4.02 2.09
C CYS A 16 2.25 5.34 2.86
N MET A 17 1.11 5.52 3.53
CA MET A 17 0.84 6.68 4.38
C MET A 17 1.80 6.76 5.56
N LEU A 18 2.11 5.62 6.18
CA LEU A 18 3.10 5.53 7.26
C LEU A 18 4.50 5.89 6.76
N ASN A 19 4.88 5.51 5.55
CA ASN A 19 6.18 5.85 4.97
C ASN A 19 6.27 7.32 4.50
N LEU A 20 5.17 7.89 4.01
CA LEU A 20 5.09 9.29 3.59
C LEU A 20 4.87 10.25 4.76
N GLY A 21 4.41 9.74 5.91
CA GLY A 21 4.04 10.56 7.07
C GLY A 21 2.75 11.37 6.84
N ILE A 22 1.89 10.92 5.92
CA ILE A 22 0.67 11.64 5.51
C ILE A 22 -0.54 11.08 6.27
N GLY A 23 -1.51 11.96 6.58
CA GLY A 23 -2.74 11.60 7.28
C GLY A 23 -2.55 11.49 8.79
N PRO A 24 -3.12 10.49 9.48
CA PRO A 24 -3.07 10.40 10.95
C PRO A 24 -1.65 10.24 11.50
N PHE A 25 -0.67 9.89 10.65
CA PHE A 25 0.74 9.72 11.00
C PHE A 25 1.57 11.00 10.97
N GLY A 26 1.02 12.10 10.41
CA GLY A 26 1.64 13.43 10.48
C GLY A 26 1.38 14.16 11.80
N HIS A 27 0.46 13.66 12.63
CA HIS A 27 0.15 14.25 13.93
C HIS A 27 1.29 13.98 14.93
N PRO A 28 1.70 14.95 15.77
CA PRO A 28 2.83 14.80 16.70
C PRO A 28 2.69 13.60 17.66
N SER A 29 1.47 13.17 17.97
CA SER A 29 1.21 11.99 18.80
C SER A 29 1.49 10.64 18.10
N ARG A 30 1.50 10.60 16.76
CA ARG A 30 1.71 9.38 15.95
C ARG A 30 2.93 9.45 15.03
N VAL A 31 3.65 10.57 15.02
CA VAL A 31 4.89 10.75 14.26
C VAL A 31 5.99 9.77 14.68
N HIS A 32 5.96 9.32 15.95
CA HIS A 32 6.78 8.22 16.46
C HIS A 32 6.68 6.97 15.56
N LEU A 33 5.47 6.66 15.06
CA LEU A 33 5.22 5.44 14.28
C LEU A 33 5.85 5.57 12.90
N HIS A 34 5.73 6.75 12.29
CA HIS A 34 6.42 7.10 11.05
C HIS A 34 7.95 7.05 11.23
N GLN A 35 8.47 7.65 12.31
CA GLN A 35 9.90 7.66 12.61
C GLN A 35 10.45 6.26 12.86
N GLY A 36 9.74 5.42 13.63
CA GLY A 36 10.11 4.02 13.86
C GLY A 36 10.10 3.21 12.57
N PHE A 37 9.12 3.45 11.69
CA PHE A 37 9.08 2.82 10.37
C PHE A 37 10.25 3.29 9.47
N ARG A 38 10.68 4.54 9.60
CA ARG A 38 11.81 5.10 8.86
C ARG A 38 13.17 4.61 9.40
N GLN A 39 13.23 4.26 10.68
CA GLN A 39 14.39 3.63 11.33
C GLN A 39 14.55 2.16 10.96
N LEU A 40 13.52 1.51 10.41
CA LEU A 40 13.67 0.15 9.89
C LEU A 40 14.75 0.10 8.81
N PRO A 41 15.56 -0.97 8.80
CA PRO A 41 16.63 -1.10 7.83
C PRO A 41 16.07 -1.16 6.41
N ALA A 42 16.78 -0.53 5.48
CA ALA A 42 16.29 -0.31 4.12
C ALA A 42 15.92 -1.60 3.39
N HIS A 43 16.62 -2.71 3.68
CA HIS A 43 16.34 -4.03 3.09
C HIS A 43 15.02 -4.65 3.55
N VAL A 44 14.42 -4.19 4.66
CA VAL A 44 13.07 -4.60 5.10
C VAL A 44 12.03 -3.62 4.56
N ARG A 45 12.34 -2.32 4.62
CA ARG A 45 11.39 -1.27 4.21
C ARG A 45 11.15 -1.25 2.69
N MET A 46 12.20 -1.41 1.90
CA MET A 46 12.13 -1.40 0.43
C MET A 46 11.22 -2.50 -0.13
N PRO A 47 11.36 -3.79 0.21
CA PRO A 47 10.46 -4.81 -0.32
C PRO A 47 9.03 -4.61 0.15
N LEU A 48 8.82 -4.15 1.39
CA LEU A 48 7.47 -3.88 1.91
C LEU A 48 6.78 -2.76 1.13
N LEU A 49 7.51 -1.69 0.82
CA LEU A 49 7.02 -0.58 -0.02
C LEU A 49 6.83 -1.00 -1.46
N PHE A 50 7.74 -1.82 -2.00
CA PHE A 50 7.66 -2.32 -3.36
C PHE A 50 6.39 -3.15 -3.55
N VAL A 51 6.16 -4.13 -2.67
CA VAL A 51 4.95 -4.97 -2.70
C VAL A 51 3.69 -4.14 -2.49
N SER A 52 3.68 -3.21 -1.52
CA SER A 52 2.52 -2.33 -1.28
C SER A 52 2.21 -1.45 -2.48
N THR A 53 3.22 -0.89 -3.13
CA THR A 53 3.07 -0.07 -4.34
C THR A 53 2.54 -0.90 -5.50
N LEU A 54 3.04 -2.13 -5.65
CA LEU A 54 2.60 -3.06 -6.70
C LEU A 54 1.13 -3.43 -6.52
N ILE A 55 0.71 -3.75 -5.29
CA ILE A 55 -0.69 -4.01 -4.93
C ILE A 55 -1.57 -2.78 -5.20
N LEU A 56 -1.11 -1.58 -4.88
CA LEU A 56 -1.85 -0.34 -5.15
C LEU A 56 -2.02 -0.09 -6.65
N ILE A 57 -0.96 -0.29 -7.44
CA ILE A 57 -1.01 -0.12 -8.89
C ILE A 57 -1.99 -1.15 -9.48
N LEU A 58 -1.81 -2.44 -9.18
CA LEU A 58 -2.68 -3.50 -9.66
C LEU A 58 -4.14 -3.26 -9.26
N GLY A 59 -4.38 -2.95 -7.98
CA GLY A 59 -5.72 -2.65 -7.49
C GLY A 59 -6.33 -1.40 -8.12
N PHE A 60 -5.53 -0.35 -8.38
CA PHE A 60 -5.98 0.83 -9.08
C PHE A 60 -6.31 0.53 -10.55
N THR A 61 -5.48 -0.25 -11.24
CA THR A 61 -5.72 -0.62 -12.64
C THR A 61 -6.97 -1.47 -12.81
N GLU A 62 -7.26 -2.36 -11.84
CA GLU A 62 -8.51 -3.14 -11.76
C GLU A 62 -9.73 -2.25 -11.49
N ILE A 63 -9.65 -1.34 -10.51
CA ILE A 63 -10.77 -0.42 -10.18
C ILE A 63 -11.02 0.60 -11.31
N ALA A 64 -9.96 1.06 -11.96
CA ALA A 64 -10.04 1.96 -13.10
C ALA A 64 -10.56 1.28 -14.38
N GLY A 65 -10.71 -0.05 -14.37
CA GLY A 65 -11.15 -0.83 -15.54
C GLY A 65 -10.15 -0.83 -16.69
N LEU A 66 -8.88 -0.49 -16.43
CA LEU A 66 -7.81 -0.51 -17.44
C LEU A 66 -7.25 -1.92 -17.67
N THR A 67 -7.40 -2.79 -16.68
CA THR A 67 -7.07 -4.21 -16.79
C THR A 67 -8.25 -4.96 -16.24
N ASP A 68 -8.77 -5.85 -17.04
CA ASP A 68 -9.77 -6.80 -16.61
C ASP A 68 -9.01 -8.11 -16.35
N LEU A 69 -8.30 -8.23 -15.21
CA LEU A 69 -7.82 -9.54 -14.74
C LEU A 69 -8.99 -10.47 -14.37
N THR A 70 -10.24 -10.02 -14.53
CA THR A 70 -11.47 -10.79 -14.34
C THR A 70 -11.97 -11.43 -15.65
N GLU A 71 -11.61 -10.91 -16.83
CA GLU A 71 -11.89 -11.48 -18.16
C GLU A 71 -10.88 -12.59 -18.49
N THR A 72 -10.90 -13.64 -17.67
CA THR A 72 -10.66 -14.97 -18.24
C THR A 72 -11.93 -15.31 -19.02
N LYS A 73 -11.97 -14.89 -20.29
CA LYS A 73 -12.94 -15.38 -21.28
C LYS A 73 -12.86 -16.91 -21.30
N THR A 74 -13.81 -17.56 -20.63
CA THR A 74 -14.28 -18.92 -20.95
C THR A 74 -14.97 -18.93 -22.30
#